data_AF-A0A975R8S6-F1
#
_entry.id   AF-A0A975R8S6-F1
#
_cell.length_a   1.000
_cell.length_b   1.000
_cell.length_c   1.000
_cell.angle_alpha   90.00
_cell.angle_beta   90.00
_cell.angle_gamma   90.00
#
_symmetry.space_group_name_H-M   'P 1'
#
loop_
_entity.id
_entity.type
_entity.pdbx_description
1 polymer ?
#
loop_
_entity_poly.entity_id
_entity_poly.type
_entity_poly.pdbx_seq_one_letter_code
_entity_poly.pdbx_strand_id
1 'polypeptide(L)'
;MPVTFSGRKWLLFGDVRPNPLIIIGSLLKKIALQIVDFLFGVKYFGLKIIALIVSIPLLIFGCLRLTKYQAWRILFLLLLVFVNLSVYCIMLPTTGHGMRYLAMLLIFCFPLLALGGIESIERLSQYIKLRSTVKIAANSAFIISIIGMAFLSLLRWSQITAAGIQHINATHLRMANWLAENLPGEKVASFDIGGIGYAGKINLIDLRGLTDPDFVPFVCS
;
A
#
# COMPACT_ATOMS: atom_id res chain seq x y z
N MET A 1 -3.09 -15.89 0.51
CA MET A 1 -3.27 -16.76 -0.66
C MET A 1 -4.00 -15.93 -1.72
N PRO A 2 -3.53 -15.83 -2.97
CA PRO A 2 -4.30 -15.17 -4.02
C PRO A 2 -5.41 -16.13 -4.44
N VAL A 3 -6.66 -15.77 -4.15
CA VAL A 3 -7.84 -16.58 -4.42
C VAL A 3 -8.38 -16.18 -5.80
N THR A 4 -8.46 -17.13 -6.73
CA THR A 4 -9.09 -16.94 -8.04
C THR A 4 -10.61 -16.79 -7.91
N PHE A 5 -11.22 -16.13 -8.89
CA PHE A 5 -12.63 -15.70 -8.88
C PHE A 5 -13.64 -16.85 -8.67
N SER A 6 -13.27 -18.07 -9.06
CA SER A 6 -14.13 -19.27 -9.02
C SER A 6 -14.16 -19.98 -7.66
N GLY A 7 -13.21 -19.70 -6.75
CA GLY A 7 -13.04 -20.41 -5.48
C GLY A 7 -13.48 -19.61 -4.25
N ARG A 8 -14.36 -18.60 -4.42
CA ARG A 8 -14.81 -17.68 -3.37
C ARG A 8 -15.72 -18.36 -2.32
N LYS A 9 -15.22 -19.33 -1.56
CA LYS A 9 -15.51 -19.35 -0.12
C LYS A 9 -14.60 -18.29 0.46
N TRP A 10 -15.13 -17.08 0.65
CA TRP A 10 -14.30 -16.05 1.24
C TRP A 10 -13.98 -16.52 2.65
N LEU A 11 -12.71 -16.71 2.95
CA LEU A 11 -12.23 -17.06 4.30
C LEU A 11 -12.57 -16.00 5.37
N LEU A 12 -13.16 -14.87 4.95
CA LEU A 12 -13.75 -13.83 5.82
C LEU A 12 -15.28 -13.97 5.99
N PHE A 13 -15.93 -14.86 5.23
CA PHE A 13 -17.34 -15.23 5.32
C PHE A 13 -17.49 -16.54 6.06
N GLY A 14 -17.18 -16.54 7.36
CA GLY A 14 -17.92 -17.42 8.26
C GLY A 14 -19.43 -17.16 8.09
N ASP A 15 -20.27 -18.11 8.51
CA ASP A 15 -21.72 -18.19 8.27
C ASP A 15 -22.59 -16.96 8.64
N VAL A 16 -21.99 -15.88 9.14
CA VAL A 16 -22.63 -14.59 9.31
C VAL A 16 -22.34 -13.77 8.06
N ARG A 17 -23.38 -13.37 7.31
CA ARG A 17 -23.29 -12.50 6.13
C ARG A 17 -23.24 -11.03 6.56
N PRO A 18 -22.08 -10.39 6.86
CA PRO A 18 -22.06 -8.94 7.01
C PRO A 18 -22.43 -8.31 5.66
N ASN A 19 -23.26 -7.26 5.71
CA ASN A 19 -23.62 -6.47 4.54
C ASN A 19 -22.35 -6.04 3.77
N PRO A 20 -22.27 -6.23 2.44
CA PRO A 20 -21.09 -5.87 1.62
C PRO A 20 -20.56 -4.45 1.89
N LEU A 21 -21.46 -3.51 2.21
CA LEU A 21 -21.10 -2.13 2.54
C LEU A 21 -20.24 -2.03 3.82
N ILE A 22 -20.52 -2.84 4.83
CA ILE A 22 -19.76 -2.86 6.10
C ILE A 22 -18.33 -3.35 5.83
N ILE A 23 -18.19 -4.31 4.92
CA ILE A 23 -16.90 -4.89 4.57
C ILE A 23 -16.06 -3.88 3.81
N ILE A 24 -16.62 -3.25 2.78
CA ILE A 24 -15.96 -2.20 2.00
C ILE A 24 -15.56 -1.05 2.94
N GLY A 25 -16.46 -0.61 3.81
CA GLY A 25 -16.17 0.40 4.83
C GLY A 25 -15.01 0.00 5.75
N SER A 26 -15.00 -1.26 6.21
CA SER A 26 -13.90 -1.78 7.05
C SER A 26 -12.56 -1.84 6.30
N LEU A 27 -12.58 -2.20 5.02
CA LEU A 27 -11.39 -2.25 4.17
C LEU A 27 -10.84 -0.84 3.91
N LEU A 28 -11.71 0.09 3.51
CA LEU A 28 -11.35 1.49 3.31
C LEU A 28 -10.79 2.12 4.58
N LYS A 29 -11.37 1.83 5.75
CA LYS A 29 -10.83 2.26 7.04
C LYS A 29 -9.43 1.71 7.28
N LYS A 30 -9.20 0.41 7.04
CA LYS A 30 -7.87 -0.20 7.20
C LYS A 30 -6.85 0.41 6.24
N ILE A 31 -7.23 0.59 4.96
CA ILE A 31 -6.39 1.24 3.95
C ILE A 31 -6.04 2.67 4.38
N ALA A 32 -7.02 3.47 4.82
CA ALA A 32 -6.79 4.83 5.28
C ALA A 32 -5.81 4.89 6.46
N LEU A 33 -5.98 4.02 7.46
CA LEU A 33 -5.06 3.93 8.60
C LEU A 33 -3.66 3.46 8.19
N GLN A 34 -3.56 2.59 7.19
CA GLN A 34 -2.30 2.11 6.66
C GLN A 34 -1.57 3.19 5.84
N ILE A 35 -2.30 4.03 5.10
CA ILE A 35 -1.75 5.22 4.43
C ILE A 35 -1.19 6.19 5.47
N VAL A 36 -1.91 6.44 6.57
CA VAL A 36 -1.42 7.32 7.64
C VAL A 36 -0.16 6.75 8.30
N ASP A 37 -0.12 5.45 8.56
CA ASP A 37 1.10 4.80 9.08
C ASP A 37 2.25 4.90 8.05
N PHE A 38 1.95 4.74 6.76
CA PHE A 38 2.94 4.90 5.70
C PHE A 38 3.52 6.31 5.67
N LEU A 39 2.66 7.34 5.72
CA LEU A 39 3.04 8.74 5.59
C LEU A 39 3.75 9.28 6.84
N PHE A 40 3.22 9.01 8.03
CA PHE A 40 3.64 9.68 9.27
C PHE A 40 4.37 8.77 10.25
N GLY A 41 4.31 7.46 10.08
CA GLY A 41 4.93 6.49 10.98
C GLY A 41 4.45 6.50 12.43
N VAL A 42 3.23 6.96 12.62
CA VAL A 42 2.58 7.05 13.92
C VAL A 42 2.14 5.66 14.39
N LYS A 43 2.56 5.24 15.58
CA LYS A 43 2.15 3.95 16.17
C LYS A 43 0.78 4.03 16.88
N TYR A 44 0.49 5.16 17.52
CA TYR A 44 -0.70 5.33 18.35
C TYR A 44 -1.98 5.54 17.54
N PHE A 45 -3.02 4.79 17.85
CA PHE A 45 -4.29 4.84 17.12
C PHE A 45 -4.94 6.24 17.13
N GLY A 46 -4.99 6.92 18.29
CA GLY A 46 -5.58 8.26 18.39
C GLY A 46 -4.89 9.28 17.48
N LEU A 47 -3.55 9.28 17.46
CA LEU A 47 -2.76 10.14 16.57
C LEU A 47 -2.96 9.79 15.09
N LYS A 48 -3.18 8.51 14.74
CA LYS A 48 -3.53 8.13 13.36
C LYS A 48 -4.84 8.76 12.91
N ILE A 49 -5.85 8.81 13.79
CA ILE A 49 -7.14 9.44 13.47
C ILE A 49 -6.99 10.94 13.28
N ILE A 50 -6.23 11.62 14.15
CA ILE A 50 -5.95 13.06 14.02
C ILE A 50 -5.23 13.33 12.69
N ALA A 51 -4.18 12.57 12.38
CA ALA A 51 -3.45 12.71 11.13
C ALA A 51 -4.35 12.47 9.91
N LEU A 52 -5.28 11.51 9.98
CA LEU A 52 -6.27 11.26 8.94
C LEU A 52 -7.21 12.47 8.74
N ILE A 53 -7.77 13.00 9.83
CA ILE A 53 -8.68 14.15 9.82
C ILE A 53 -7.99 15.38 9.23
N VAL A 54 -6.71 15.60 9.50
CA VAL A 54 -5.93 16.72 8.94
C VAL A 54 -5.55 16.46 7.48
N SER A 55 -5.23 15.22 7.12
CA SER A 55 -4.76 14.88 5.76
C SER A 55 -5.88 14.92 4.73
N ILE A 56 -7.10 14.48 5.08
CA ILE A 56 -8.25 14.47 4.16
C ILE A 56 -8.54 15.85 3.52
N PRO A 57 -8.74 16.94 4.28
CA PRO A 57 -9.03 18.25 3.68
C PRO A 57 -7.86 18.76 2.84
N LEU A 58 -6.62 18.47 3.22
CA LEU A 58 -5.45 18.80 2.40
C LEU A 58 -5.46 18.05 1.07
N LEU A 59 -5.72 16.75 1.07
CA LEU A 59 -5.84 15.97 -0.17
C LEU A 59 -6.98 16.51 -1.07
N ILE A 60 -8.12 16.86 -0.47
CA ILE A 60 -9.25 17.45 -1.20
C ILE A 60 -8.86 18.80 -1.81
N PHE A 61 -8.24 19.70 -1.04
CA PHE A 61 -7.77 20.99 -1.56
C PHE A 61 -6.70 20.83 -2.63
N GLY A 62 -5.82 19.83 -2.52
CA GLY A 62 -4.85 19.49 -3.57
C GLY A 62 -5.55 19.10 -4.88
N CYS A 63 -6.55 18.23 -4.81
CA CYS A 63 -7.36 17.85 -5.97
C CYS A 63 -8.13 19.05 -6.57
N LEU A 64 -8.77 19.87 -5.72
CA LEU A 64 -9.49 21.06 -6.18
C LEU A 64 -8.57 22.07 -6.87
N ARG A 65 -7.35 22.26 -6.34
CA ARG A 65 -6.32 23.09 -6.96
C ARG A 65 -5.97 22.56 -8.35
N LEU A 66 -5.74 21.25 -8.51
CA LEU A 66 -5.45 20.65 -9.81
C LEU A 66 -6.57 20.85 -10.84
N THR A 67 -7.83 20.75 -10.41
CA THR A 67 -9.00 21.05 -11.26
C THR A 67 -9.04 22.51 -11.67
N LYS A 68 -8.78 23.44 -10.73
CA LYS A 68 -8.72 24.88 -11.00
C LYS A 68 -7.64 25.25 -12.03
N TYR A 69 -6.47 24.63 -11.95
CA TYR A 69 -5.36 24.84 -12.89
C TYR A 69 -5.44 23.97 -14.15
N GLN A 70 -6.56 23.24 -14.36
CA GLN A 70 -6.78 22.40 -15.54
C GLN A 70 -5.62 21.43 -15.81
N ALA A 71 -5.06 20.84 -14.75
CA ALA A 71 -3.95 19.89 -14.84
C ALA A 71 -4.44 18.50 -15.31
N TRP A 72 -5.09 18.43 -16.48
CA TRP A 72 -5.81 17.26 -17.00
C TRP A 72 -4.97 15.98 -17.01
N ARG A 73 -3.68 16.09 -17.32
CA ARG A 73 -2.75 14.94 -17.31
C ARG A 73 -2.62 14.34 -15.91
N ILE A 74 -2.49 15.18 -14.88
CA ILE A 74 -2.38 14.72 -13.48
C ILE A 74 -3.74 14.21 -13.00
N LEU A 75 -4.82 14.89 -13.33
CA LEU A 75 -6.18 14.44 -12.99
C LEU A 75 -6.50 13.07 -13.60
N PHE A 76 -6.06 12.83 -14.83
CA PHE A 76 -6.16 11.52 -15.48
C PHE A 76 -5.36 10.45 -14.73
N LEU A 77 -4.12 10.75 -14.30
CA LEU A 77 -3.34 9.83 -13.47
C LEU A 77 -4.02 9.55 -12.12
N LEU A 78 -4.64 10.55 -11.49
CA LEU A 78 -5.42 10.36 -10.26
C LEU A 78 -6.68 9.52 -10.50
N LEU A 79 -7.33 9.66 -11.66
CA LEU A 79 -8.43 8.79 -12.05
C LEU A 79 -7.93 7.33 -12.17
N LEU A 80 -6.77 7.10 -12.78
CA LEU A 80 -6.17 5.76 -12.86
C LEU A 80 -5.85 5.20 -11.47
N VAL A 81 -5.37 6.02 -10.53
CA VAL A 81 -5.18 5.63 -9.12
C VAL A 81 -6.50 5.19 -8.49
N PHE A 82 -7.57 5.94 -8.72
CA PHE A 82 -8.89 5.60 -8.19
C PHE A 82 -9.44 4.31 -8.82
N VAL A 83 -9.24 4.11 -10.12
CA VAL A 83 -9.60 2.86 -10.81
C VAL A 83 -8.79 1.69 -10.24
N ASN A 84 -7.48 1.84 -10.06
CA ASN A 84 -6.61 0.82 -9.47
C ASN A 84 -7.06 0.46 -8.04
N LEU A 85 -7.37 1.45 -7.19
CA LEU A 85 -7.92 1.22 -5.85
C LEU A 85 -9.28 0.49 -5.92
N SER A 86 -10.14 0.87 -6.86
CA SER A 86 -11.46 0.23 -7.03
C SER A 86 -11.33 -1.24 -7.43
N VAL A 87 -10.48 -1.52 -8.43
CA VAL A 87 -10.16 -2.88 -8.87
C VAL A 87 -9.56 -3.68 -7.70
N TYR A 88 -8.67 -3.08 -6.92
CA TYR A 88 -8.10 -3.71 -5.73
C TYR A 88 -9.16 -4.09 -4.70
N CYS A 89 -10.06 -3.17 -4.37
CA CYS A 89 -11.16 -3.43 -3.42
C CYS A 89 -12.12 -4.53 -3.90
N ILE A 90 -12.31 -4.70 -5.21
CA ILE A 90 -13.20 -5.72 -5.78
C ILE A 90 -12.51 -7.08 -5.92
N MET A 91 -11.26 -7.08 -6.39
CA MET A 91 -10.51 -8.30 -6.74
C MET A 91 -9.76 -8.87 -5.53
N LEU A 92 -9.12 -8.00 -4.74
CA LEU A 92 -8.19 -8.36 -3.67
C LEU A 92 -8.44 -7.53 -2.39
N PRO A 93 -9.61 -7.68 -1.71
CA PRO A 93 -9.99 -6.90 -0.53
C PRO A 93 -9.23 -7.33 0.74
N THR A 94 -7.91 -7.32 0.69
CA THR A 94 -7.05 -7.70 1.81
C THR A 94 -6.05 -6.58 2.08
N THR A 95 -5.54 -6.48 3.30
CA THR A 95 -4.47 -5.52 3.63
C THR A 95 -3.11 -6.18 3.80
N GLY A 96 -3.04 -7.51 3.62
CA GLY A 96 -1.87 -8.34 3.89
C GLY A 96 -0.69 -8.15 2.93
N HIS A 97 -0.88 -7.40 1.86
CA HIS A 97 0.16 -7.20 0.83
C HIS A 97 1.00 -5.94 1.04
N GLY A 98 0.94 -5.31 2.22
CA GLY A 98 1.81 -4.18 2.57
C GLY A 98 1.69 -2.99 1.61
N MET A 99 0.48 -2.72 1.11
CA MET A 99 0.18 -1.66 0.12
C MET A 99 0.91 -1.77 -1.22
N ARG A 100 1.57 -2.89 -1.53
CA ARG A 100 2.36 -3.06 -2.77
C ARG A 100 1.54 -2.80 -4.04
N TYR A 101 0.30 -3.23 -4.05
CA TYR A 101 -0.63 -3.00 -5.17
C TYR A 101 -1.22 -1.59 -5.22
N LEU A 102 -1.02 -0.81 -4.16
CA LEU A 102 -1.47 0.58 -4.01
C LEU A 102 -0.29 1.56 -4.01
N ALA A 103 0.87 1.16 -4.54
CA ALA A 103 2.07 2.00 -4.59
C ALA A 103 1.81 3.33 -5.33
N MET A 104 1.02 3.29 -6.42
CA MET A 104 0.66 4.49 -7.17
C MET A 104 -0.10 5.50 -6.30
N LEU A 105 -1.04 5.04 -5.47
CA LEU A 105 -1.78 5.90 -4.53
C LEU A 105 -0.82 6.63 -3.58
N LEU A 106 0.16 5.91 -3.02
CA LEU A 106 1.11 6.46 -2.06
C LEU A 106 2.00 7.54 -2.68
N ILE A 107 2.42 7.36 -3.94
CA ILE A 107 3.24 8.35 -4.67
C ILE A 107 2.49 9.68 -4.80
N PHE A 108 1.18 9.66 -5.04
CA PHE A 108 0.38 10.87 -5.21
C PHE A 108 -0.02 11.55 -3.88
N CYS A 109 0.06 10.86 -2.74
CA CYS A 109 -0.31 11.45 -1.45
C CYS A 109 0.56 12.67 -1.09
N PHE A 110 1.89 12.59 -1.18
CA PHE A 110 2.76 13.70 -0.79
C PHE A 110 2.60 14.96 -1.67
N PRO A 111 2.60 14.87 -3.02
CA PRO A 111 2.32 16.03 -3.87
C PRO A 111 0.95 16.65 -3.62
N LEU A 112 -0.09 15.83 -3.42
CA LEU A 112 -1.44 16.33 -3.12
C LEU A 112 -1.49 17.04 -1.76
N LEU A 113 -0.83 16.51 -0.72
CA LEU A 113 -0.72 17.18 0.57
C LEU A 113 0.00 18.52 0.45
N ALA A 114 1.09 18.59 -0.33
CA ALA A 114 1.80 19.85 -0.58
C ALA A 114 0.91 20.87 -1.29
N LEU A 115 0.25 20.49 -2.38
CA LEU A 115 -0.66 21.36 -3.13
C LEU A 115 -1.85 21.83 -2.27
N GLY A 116 -2.41 20.94 -1.45
CA GLY A 116 -3.48 21.25 -0.52
C GLY A 116 -3.08 22.24 0.56
N GLY A 117 -1.87 22.12 1.09
CA GLY A 117 -1.34 23.06 2.07
C GLY A 117 -1.10 24.44 1.48
N ILE A 118 -0.53 24.51 0.27
CA ILE A 118 -0.35 25.78 -0.45
C ILE A 118 -1.71 26.46 -0.68
N GLU A 119 -2.71 25.71 -1.16
CA GLU A 119 -4.07 26.24 -1.35
C GLU A 119 -4.68 26.74 -0.03
N SER A 120 -4.47 26.01 1.07
CA SER A 120 -4.96 26.40 2.39
C SER A 120 -4.32 27.70 2.89
N ILE A 121 -3.00 27.83 2.74
CA ILE A 121 -2.25 29.04 3.12
C ILE A 121 -2.66 30.22 2.24
N GLU A 122 -2.86 30.01 0.94
CA GLU A 122 -3.31 31.06 0.02
C GLU A 122 -4.71 31.59 0.40
N ARG A 123 -5.67 30.69 0.68
CA ARG A 123 -7.01 31.08 1.13
C ARG A 123 -6.95 31.82 2.46
N LEU A 124 -6.22 31.29 3.44
CA LEU A 124 -6.08 31.93 4.75
C LEU A 124 -5.41 33.32 4.65
N SER A 125 -4.40 33.45 3.79
CA SER A 125 -3.70 34.70 3.52
C SER A 125 -4.63 35.78 2.95
N GLN A 126 -5.67 35.41 2.21
CA GLN A 126 -6.65 36.36 1.67
C GLN A 126 -7.55 36.93 2.78
N TYR A 127 -7.97 36.09 3.74
CA TYR A 127 -8.80 36.52 4.87
C TYR A 127 -8.02 37.42 5.85
N ILE A 128 -6.78 37.06 6.17
CA ILE A 128 -5.96 37.74 7.19
C ILE A 128 -5.10 38.87 6.57
N LYS A 129 -5.11 39.04 5.24
CA LYS A 129 -4.29 40.01 4.50
C LYS A 129 -2.79 39.91 4.84
N LEU A 130 -2.27 38.68 4.85
CA LEU A 130 -0.84 38.44 5.12
C LEU A 130 0.04 39.17 4.09
N ARG A 131 1.19 39.67 4.55
CA ARG A 131 2.24 40.22 3.67
C ARG A 131 2.79 39.11 2.75
N SER A 132 3.15 39.49 1.52
CA SER A 132 3.65 38.56 0.49
C SER A 132 4.87 37.75 0.95
N THR A 133 5.81 38.38 1.67
CA THR A 133 7.01 37.71 2.19
C THR A 133 6.67 36.62 3.21
N VAL A 134 5.72 36.89 4.11
CA VAL A 134 5.30 35.92 5.14
C VAL A 134 4.59 34.73 4.47
N LYS A 135 3.78 34.99 3.45
CA LYS A 135 3.14 33.94 2.65
C LYS A 135 4.16 33.03 1.95
N ILE A 136 5.18 33.62 1.31
CA ILE A 136 6.24 32.84 0.65
C ILE A 136 6.99 32.00 1.68
N ALA A 137 7.37 32.59 2.82
CA ALA A 137 8.04 31.87 3.90
C ALA A 137 7.19 30.71 4.44
N ALA A 138 5.89 30.93 4.67
CA ALA A 138 4.96 29.91 5.14
C ALA A 138 4.80 28.76 4.13
N ASN A 139 4.63 29.07 2.84
CA ASN A 139 4.55 28.06 1.78
C ASN A 139 5.85 27.25 1.67
N SER A 140 7.00 27.93 1.68
CA SER A 140 8.31 27.26 1.63
C SER A 140 8.53 26.35 2.82
N ALA A 141 8.23 26.83 4.04
CA ALA A 141 8.34 26.02 5.26
C ALA A 141 7.42 24.78 5.21
N PHE A 142 6.20 24.94 4.69
CA PHE A 142 5.27 23.83 4.52
C PHE A 142 5.76 22.82 3.47
N ILE A 143 6.24 23.26 2.32
CA ILE A 143 6.79 22.36 1.30
C ILE A 143 8.00 21.60 1.86
N ILE A 144 8.91 22.29 2.56
CA ILE A 144 10.08 21.67 3.20
C ILE A 144 9.63 20.62 4.23
N SER A 145 8.59 20.88 5.01
CA SER A 145 8.09 19.89 5.97
C SER A 145 7.49 18.66 5.29
N ILE A 146 6.74 18.83 4.19
CA ILE A 146 6.23 17.69 3.39
C ILE A 146 7.39 16.88 2.80
N ILE A 147 8.41 17.52 2.24
CA ILE A 147 9.60 16.85 1.69
C ILE A 147 10.34 16.09 2.79
N GLY A 148 10.53 16.71 3.96
CA GLY A 148 11.15 16.07 5.12
C GLY A 148 10.37 14.84 5.58
N MET A 149 9.04 14.93 5.64
CA MET A 149 8.19 13.76 5.97
C MET A 149 8.29 12.66 4.90
N ALA A 150 8.28 13.00 3.62
CA ALA A 150 8.46 12.03 2.54
C ALA A 150 9.81 11.31 2.64
N PHE A 151 10.88 12.05 2.96
CA PHE A 151 12.21 11.49 3.16
C PHE A 151 12.28 10.54 4.38
N LEU A 152 11.70 10.93 5.51
CA LEU A 152 11.62 10.08 6.70
C LEU A 152 10.80 8.80 6.44
N SER A 153 9.68 8.94 5.72
CA SER A 153 8.87 7.80 5.28
C SER A 153 9.71 6.86 4.39
N LEU A 154 10.42 7.40 3.41
CA LEU A 154 11.30 6.63 2.53
C LEU A 154 12.37 5.86 3.32
N LEU A 155 13.04 6.48 4.29
CA LEU A 155 14.04 5.82 5.14
C LEU A 155 13.43 4.65 5.92
N ARG A 156 12.26 4.86 6.53
CA ARG A 156 11.56 3.81 7.29
C ARG A 156 11.20 2.63 6.39
N TRP A 157 10.62 2.89 5.22
CA TRP A 157 10.21 1.83 4.30
C TRP A 157 11.39 1.14 3.64
N SER A 158 12.51 1.84 3.44
CA SER A 158 13.78 1.24 3.04
C SER A 158 14.28 0.23 4.08
N GLN A 159 14.27 0.59 5.37
CA GLN A 159 14.64 -0.33 6.45
C GLN A 159 13.72 -1.55 6.55
N ILE A 160 12.40 -1.34 6.45
CA ILE A 160 11.42 -2.44 6.44
C ILE A 160 11.67 -3.37 5.25
N THR A 161 11.97 -2.81 4.08
CA THR A 161 12.28 -3.58 2.87
C THR A 161 13.58 -4.38 3.06
N ALA A 162 14.63 -3.77 3.60
CA ALA A 162 15.89 -4.43 3.89
C ALA A 162 15.72 -5.58 4.90
N ALA A 163 14.97 -5.37 5.98
CA ALA A 163 14.64 -6.41 6.95
C ALA A 163 13.84 -7.56 6.30
N GLY A 164 12.90 -7.25 5.41
CA GLY A 164 12.16 -8.24 4.63
C GLY A 164 13.06 -9.08 3.73
N ILE A 165 14.01 -8.44 3.03
CA ILE A 165 15.01 -9.15 2.19
C ILE A 165 15.91 -10.04 3.05
N GLN A 166 16.41 -9.53 4.18
CA GLN A 166 17.24 -10.29 5.11
C GLN A 166 16.49 -11.52 5.66
N HIS A 167 15.22 -11.34 6.04
CA HIS A 167 14.39 -12.45 6.48
C HIS A 167 14.26 -13.50 5.38
N ILE A 168 13.98 -13.09 4.14
CA ILE A 168 13.85 -14.02 3.01
C ILE A 168 15.15 -14.81 2.79
N ASN A 169 16.29 -14.13 2.83
CA ASN A 169 17.60 -14.77 2.69
C ASN A 169 17.90 -15.74 3.85
N ALA A 170 17.54 -15.37 5.08
CA ALA A 170 17.78 -16.21 6.24
C ALA A 170 16.89 -17.46 6.29
N THR A 171 15.70 -17.42 5.71
CA THR A 171 14.74 -18.54 5.72
C THR A 171 14.75 -19.33 4.41
N HIS A 172 14.38 -18.69 3.30
CA HIS A 172 14.11 -19.38 2.03
C HIS A 172 15.40 -19.82 1.35
N LEU A 173 16.40 -18.95 1.28
CA LEU A 173 17.69 -19.29 0.66
C LEU A 173 18.45 -20.34 1.47
N ARG A 174 18.44 -20.22 2.80
CA ARG A 174 19.02 -21.24 3.69
C ARG A 174 18.36 -22.61 3.52
N MET A 175 17.02 -22.64 3.46
CA MET A 175 16.28 -23.88 3.22
C MET A 175 16.59 -24.45 1.83
N ALA A 176 16.66 -23.61 0.80
CA ALA A 176 17.00 -24.02 -0.54
C ALA A 176 18.37 -24.70 -0.62
N ASN A 177 19.39 -24.11 0.01
CA ASN A 177 20.73 -24.68 0.06
C ASN A 177 20.75 -26.01 0.83
N TRP A 178 20.06 -26.07 1.98
CA TRP A 178 19.98 -27.31 2.75
C TRP A 178 19.31 -28.44 1.96
N LEU A 179 18.21 -28.15 1.25
CA LEU A 179 17.52 -29.14 0.41
C LEU A 179 18.40 -29.60 -0.75
N ALA A 180 19.12 -28.68 -1.40
CA ALA A 180 20.03 -29.02 -2.49
C ALA A 180 21.19 -29.93 -2.04
N GLU A 181 21.68 -29.72 -0.81
CA GLU A 181 22.76 -30.53 -0.23
C GLU A 181 22.28 -31.90 0.29
N ASN A 182 21.08 -31.96 0.89
CA ASN A 182 20.63 -33.14 1.64
C ASN A 182 19.66 -34.02 0.86
N LEU A 183 18.96 -33.50 -0.15
CA LEU A 183 17.97 -34.22 -0.95
C LEU A 183 18.19 -34.01 -2.46
N PRO A 184 19.39 -34.30 -2.99
CA PRO A 184 19.68 -34.08 -4.40
C PRO A 184 18.83 -35.00 -5.29
N GLY A 185 18.13 -34.43 -6.27
CA GLY A 185 17.32 -35.16 -7.25
C GLY A 185 15.91 -35.53 -6.78
N GLU A 186 15.62 -35.39 -5.49
CA GLU A 186 14.30 -35.66 -4.92
C GLU A 186 13.28 -34.57 -5.28
N LYS A 187 12.00 -34.96 -5.28
CA LYS A 187 10.89 -34.00 -5.44
C LYS A 187 10.45 -33.47 -4.09
N VAL A 188 10.44 -32.15 -3.93
CA VAL A 188 10.07 -31.49 -2.68
C VAL A 188 8.76 -30.73 -2.86
N ALA A 189 7.77 -30.99 -2.02
CA ALA A 189 6.52 -30.24 -2.05
C ALA A 189 6.62 -28.97 -1.19
N SER A 190 6.33 -27.80 -1.76
CA SER A 190 6.47 -26.51 -1.06
C SER A 190 5.37 -25.53 -1.44
N PHE A 191 4.98 -24.67 -0.50
CA PHE A 191 4.10 -23.52 -0.77
C PHE A 191 4.85 -22.29 -1.28
N ASP A 192 6.18 -22.31 -1.31
CA ASP A 192 6.99 -21.21 -1.84
C ASP A 192 7.93 -21.71 -2.93
N ILE A 193 7.40 -21.68 -4.15
CA ILE A 193 8.17 -22.00 -5.36
C ILE A 193 9.15 -20.89 -5.76
N GLY A 194 8.91 -19.66 -5.32
CA GLY A 194 9.68 -18.50 -5.75
C GLY A 194 11.06 -18.50 -5.11
N GLY A 195 11.11 -18.38 -3.79
CA GLY A 195 12.38 -18.27 -3.07
C GLY A 195 13.21 -19.56 -3.13
N ILE A 196 12.58 -20.68 -2.82
CA ILE A 196 13.27 -21.98 -2.71
C ILE A 196 13.60 -22.54 -4.10
N GLY A 197 12.66 -22.47 -5.04
CA GLY A 197 12.83 -23.04 -6.38
C GLY A 197 13.86 -22.31 -7.21
N TYR A 198 13.81 -20.98 -7.22
CA TYR A 198 14.79 -20.16 -7.94
C TYR A 198 16.21 -20.36 -7.42
N ALA A 199 16.39 -20.38 -6.10
CA ALA A 199 17.72 -20.43 -5.50
C ALA A 199 18.31 -21.85 -5.46
N GLY A 200 17.51 -22.86 -5.10
CA GLY A 200 17.98 -24.22 -4.90
C GLY A 200 18.09 -25.05 -6.18
N LYS A 201 17.44 -24.61 -7.29
CA LYS A 201 17.32 -25.37 -8.54
C LYS A 201 16.86 -26.82 -8.33
N ILE A 202 16.03 -27.03 -7.32
CA ILE A 202 15.47 -28.33 -6.93
C ILE A 202 14.13 -28.57 -7.62
N ASN A 203 13.78 -29.84 -7.82
CA ASN A 203 12.49 -30.24 -8.38
C ASN A 203 11.39 -30.00 -7.34
N LEU A 204 10.64 -28.91 -7.48
CA LEU A 204 9.55 -28.56 -6.57
C LEU A 204 8.19 -28.99 -7.12
N ILE A 205 7.33 -29.43 -6.21
CA ILE A 205 5.89 -29.58 -6.42
C ILE A 205 5.20 -28.39 -5.74
N ASP A 206 4.46 -27.60 -6.51
CA ASP A 206 3.79 -26.40 -6.01
C ASP A 206 2.49 -26.75 -5.29
N LEU A 207 2.55 -26.72 -3.96
CA LEU A 207 1.38 -26.92 -3.14
C LEU A 207 0.39 -25.75 -3.18
N ARG A 208 0.71 -24.61 -3.81
CA ARG A 208 -0.28 -23.53 -4.03
C ARG A 208 -1.08 -23.71 -5.32
N GLY A 209 -0.64 -24.60 -6.21
CA GLY A 209 -1.27 -24.84 -7.50
C GLY A 209 -1.15 -23.68 -8.49
N LEU A 210 -0.10 -22.85 -8.40
CA LEU A 210 0.25 -21.85 -9.40
C LEU A 210 0.88 -22.51 -10.63
N THR A 211 1.81 -23.45 -10.42
CA THR A 211 2.43 -24.23 -11.51
C THR A 211 1.87 -25.64 -11.65
N ASP A 212 1.27 -26.18 -10.59
CA ASP A 212 0.69 -27.54 -10.56
C ASP A 212 -0.83 -27.48 -10.26
N PRO A 213 -1.69 -27.22 -11.26
CA PRO A 213 -3.13 -26.99 -11.06
C PRO A 213 -3.86 -28.15 -10.38
N ASP A 214 -3.34 -29.37 -10.53
CA ASP A 214 -3.90 -30.59 -9.96
C ASP A 214 -3.95 -30.57 -8.42
N PHE A 215 -3.16 -29.69 -7.77
CA PHE A 215 -3.16 -29.52 -6.32
C PHE A 215 -4.22 -28.53 -5.80
N VAL A 216 -4.81 -27.70 -6.66
CA VAL A 216 -5.81 -26.69 -6.26
C VAL A 216 -7.00 -27.30 -5.49
N PRO A 217 -7.58 -28.46 -5.89
CA PRO A 217 -8.70 -29.06 -5.17
C PRO A 217 -8.39 -29.42 -3.72
N PHE A 218 -7.14 -29.77 -3.40
CA PHE A 218 -6.72 -30.23 -2.07
C PHE A 218 -6.41 -29.09 -1.09
N VAL A 219 -6.20 -27.88 -1.60
CA VAL A 219 -5.86 -26.69 -0.80
C VAL A 219 -7.09 -25.83 -0.54
N CYS A 220 -8.12 -25.95 -1.39
CA CYS A 220 -9.34 -25.14 -1.36
C CYS A 220 -10.58 -25.88 -0.80
N SER A 221 -10.46 -27.18 -0.48
CA SER A 221 -11.47 -28.00 0.19
C SER A 221 -11.54 -27.72 1.68
#